data_AF-A0A2G6GRP7-F1
#
_entry.id   AF-A0A2G6GRP7-F1
#
_cell.length_a   1.000
_cell.length_b   1.000
_cell.length_c   1.000
_cell.angle_alpha   90.00
_cell.angle_beta   90.00
_cell.angle_gamma   90.00
#
_symmetry.space_group_name_H-M   'P 1'
#
loop_
_entity.id
_entity.type
_entity.pdbx_description
1 polymer ?
#
loop_
_entity_poly.entity_id
_entity_poly.type
_entity_poly.pdbx_seq_one_letter_code
_entity_poly.pdbx_strand_id
1 'polypeptide(L)' 'MVGRNVIVEKSFALALQVIEYSETLEQAKKHVVARQMLRAGTSFGANIKEAQSSESKIDFIHKLKIADKEAHELEY' A
#
# COMPACT_ATOMS: atom_id res chain seq x y z
N MET A 1 -20.28 8.80 -15.46
CA MET A 1 -18.83 8.53 -15.31
C MET A 1 -18.61 8.08 -13.87
N VAL A 2 -18.04 6.90 -13.66
CA VAL A 2 -17.56 6.51 -12.32
C VAL A 2 -16.48 7.52 -11.94
N GLY A 3 -16.69 8.25 -10.83
CA GLY A 3 -15.76 9.28 -10.38
C GLY A 3 -14.37 8.68 -10.14
N ARG A 4 -13.34 9.38 -10.59
CA ARG A 4 -11.95 8.94 -10.46
C ARG A 4 -11.57 8.92 -8.97
N ASN A 5 -11.19 7.74 -8.43
CA ASN A 5 -10.72 7.63 -7.04
C ASN A 5 -9.19 7.80 -7.01
N VAL A 6 -8.76 9.02 -6.70
CA VAL A 6 -7.34 9.42 -6.72
C VAL A 6 -6.49 8.59 -5.76
N ILE A 7 -7.01 8.24 -4.57
CA ILE A 7 -6.21 7.51 -3.59
C ILE A 7 -5.96 6.07 -4.04
N VAL A 8 -6.95 5.42 -4.68
CA VAL A 8 -6.80 4.06 -5.23
C VAL A 8 -5.78 4.03 -6.37
N GLU A 9 -5.83 5.01 -7.28
CA GLU A 9 -4.90 5.08 -8.40
C GLU A 9 -3.46 5.31 -7.92
N LYS A 10 -3.26 6.27 -7.01
CA LYS A 10 -1.93 6.60 -6.47
C LYS A 10 -1.36 5.47 -5.63
N SER A 11 -2.17 4.84 -4.78
CA SER A 11 -1.70 3.73 -3.95
C SER A 11 -1.30 2.52 -4.78
N PHE A 12 -2.05 2.21 -5.83
CA PHE A 12 -1.70 1.12 -6.75
C PHE A 12 -0.40 1.40 -7.51
N ALA A 13 -0.26 2.61 -8.05
CA ALA A 13 0.96 3.01 -8.76
C ALA A 13 2.20 2.96 -7.85
N LEU A 14 2.08 3.44 -6.61
CA LEU A 14 3.17 3.39 -5.63
C LEU A 14 3.51 1.94 -5.23
N ALA A 15 2.51 1.06 -5.07
CA ALA A 15 2.77 -0.35 -4.77
C ALA A 15 3.61 -1.03 -5.87
N LEU A 16 3.35 -0.73 -7.14
CA LEU A 16 4.17 -1.22 -8.26
C LEU A 16 5.62 -0.72 -8.17
N GLN A 17 5.81 0.57 -7.87
CA GLN A 17 7.15 1.15 -7.69
C GLN A 17 7.90 0.52 -6.51
N VAL A 18 7.20 0.21 -5.41
CA VAL A 18 7.79 -0.48 -4.26
C VAL A 18 8.22 -1.90 -4.63
N ILE A 19 7.41 -2.63 -5.41
CA ILE A 19 7.77 -3.97 -5.89
C ILE A 19 9.06 -3.90 -6.70
N GLU A 20 9.10 -3.04 -7.73
CA GLU A 20 10.29 -2.87 -8.57
C GLU A 20 11.53 -2.48 -7.75
N TYR A 21 11.39 -1.54 -6.81
CA TYR A 21 12.50 -1.14 -5.95
C TYR A 21 12.95 -2.27 -5.00
N SER A 22 12.01 -3.03 -4.45
CA SER A 22 12.33 -4.18 -3.58
C SER A 22 13.15 -5.24 -4.33
N GLU A 23 12.90 -5.47 -5.61
CA GLU A 23 13.69 -6.37 -6.45
C GLU A 23 15.14 -5.89 -6.60
N THR A 24 15.35 -4.57 -6.74
CA THR A 24 16.70 -3.99 -6.78
C THR A 24 17.44 -4.17 -5.46
N LEU A 25 16.73 -4.05 -4.33
CA LEU A 25 17.30 -4.29 -2.99
C LEU A 25 17.64 -5.77 -2.78
N GLU A 26 16.79 -6.69 -3.26
CA GLU A 26 17.08 -8.13 -3.25
C GLU A 26 18.36 -8.46 -4.04
N GLN A 27 18.51 -7.89 -5.24
CA GLN A 27 19.74 -8.04 -6.05
C GLN A 27 20.98 -7.49 -5.34
N ALA A 28 20.83 -6.38 -4.61
CA ALA A 28 21.87 -5.81 -3.75
C ALA A 28 22.10 -6.58 -2.43
N LYS A 29 21.45 -7.73 -2.25
CA LYS A 29 21.49 -8.57 -1.03
C LYS A 29 21.00 -7.86 0.23
N LYS A 30 20.11 -6.87 0.08
CA LYS A 30 19.47 -6.11 1.18
C LYS A 30 18.14 -6.74 1.59
N HIS A 31 18.13 -8.07 1.76
CA HIS A 31 16.93 -8.89 1.96
C HIS A 31 16.00 -8.43 3.09
N VAL A 32 16.56 -7.95 4.20
CA VAL A 32 15.75 -7.51 5.36
C VAL A 32 14.98 -6.23 5.06
N VAL A 33 15.60 -5.28 4.34
CA VAL A 33 14.97 -4.02 3.95
C VAL A 33 13.99 -4.28 2.80
N ALA A 34 14.39 -5.07 1.81
CA ALA A 34 13.54 -5.44 0.68
C ALA A 34 12.21 -6.06 1.13
N ARG A 35 12.27 -7.04 2.05
CA ARG A 35 11.05 -7.67 2.60
C ARG A 35 10.19 -6.72 3.41
N GLN A 36 10.79 -5.81 4.19
CA GLN A 36 10.04 -4.81 4.95
C GLN A 36 9.32 -3.83 4.02
N MET A 37 10.02 -3.30 3.01
CA MET A 37 9.43 -2.41 2.01
C MET A 37 8.32 -3.11 1.23
N LEU A 38 8.57 -4.32 0.73
CA LEU A 38 7.56 -5.07 -0.02
C LEU A 38 6.29 -5.29 0.79
N ARG A 39 6.41 -5.64 2.08
CA ARG A 39 5.26 -5.84 2.97
C ARG A 39 4.50 -4.53 3.20
N ALA A 40 5.17 -3.49 3.68
CA ALA A 40 4.51 -2.22 4.02
C ALA A 40 3.91 -1.55 2.77
N GLY A 41 4.67 -1.51 1.67
CA GLY A 41 4.27 -0.80 0.45
C GLY A 41 3.28 -1.54 -0.46
N THR A 42 2.99 -2.82 -0.22
CA THR A 42 1.87 -3.50 -0.90
C THR A 42 0.62 -3.55 -0.03
N SER A 43 0.79 -3.70 1.29
CA SER A 43 -0.33 -3.81 2.23
C SER A 43 -1.19 -2.55 2.27
N PHE A 44 -0.59 -1.35 2.23
CA PHE A 44 -1.39 -0.11 2.33
C PHE A 44 -2.34 0.06 1.13
N GLY A 45 -1.86 -0.30 -0.07
CA GLY A 45 -2.66 -0.29 -1.29
C GLY A 45 -3.77 -1.34 -1.28
N ALA A 46 -3.51 -2.52 -0.69
CA ALA A 46 -4.51 -3.56 -0.49
C ALA A 46 -5.64 -3.08 0.44
N ASN A 47 -5.30 -2.49 1.59
CA ASN A 47 -6.28 -1.92 2.53
C ASN A 47 -7.14 -0.81 1.89
N ILE A 48 -6.54 0.09 1.09
CA ILE A 48 -7.27 1.12 0.34
C ILE A 48 -8.24 0.50 -0.68
N LYS A 49 -7.82 -0.58 -1.34
CA LYS A 49 -8.65 -1.32 -2.30
C LYS A 49 -9.82 -2.02 -1.60
N GLU A 50 -9.57 -2.68 -0.47
CA GLU A 50 -10.59 -3.34 0.34
C GLU A 50 -11.62 -2.37 0.92
N ALA A 51 -11.20 -1.14 1.24
CA ALA A 51 -12.11 -0.09 1.69
C ALA A 51 -13.18 0.25 0.63
N GLN A 52 -12.88 0.06 -0.66
CA GLN A 52 -13.86 0.33 -1.73
C GLN A 52 -15.06 -0.62 -1.70
N SER A 53 -14.93 -1.76 -1.02
CA SER A 53 -15.97 -2.79 -0.87
C SER A 53 -16.47 -2.90 0.58
N SER A 54 -16.27 -1.87 1.40
CA SER A 54 -16.67 -1.89 2.81
C SER A 54 -18.19 -1.98 3.01
N GLU A 55 -18.59 -2.81 3.97
CA GLU A 55 -20.01 -3.03 4.32
C GLU A 55 -20.62 -1.88 5.14
N SER A 56 -19.77 -1.04 5.74
CA SER A 56 -20.20 0.12 6.53
C SER A 56 -19.17 1.26 6.50
N LYS A 57 -19.58 2.45 6.95
CA LYS A 57 -18.67 3.59 7.13
C LYS A 57 -17.58 3.31 8.19
N ILE A 58 -17.90 2.53 9.22
CA ILE A 58 -16.94 2.19 10.27
C ILE A 58 -15.86 1.26 9.72
N ASP A 59 -16.25 0.24 8.95
CA ASP A 59 -15.31 -0.65 8.26
C ASP A 59 -14.43 0.12 7.27
N PHE A 60 -15.02 1.03 6.51
CA PHE A 60 -14.28 1.92 5.59
C PHE A 60 -13.19 2.72 6.31
N ILE A 61 -13.55 3.39 7.41
CA ILE A 61 -12.60 4.19 8.20
C ILE A 61 -11.52 3.30 8.81
N HIS A 62 -11.89 2.13 9.33
CA HIS A 62 -10.95 1.19 9.93
C HIS A 62 -9.89 0.73 8.92
N LYS A 63 -10.30 0.30 7.72
CA LYS A 63 -9.39 -0.11 6.64
C LYS A 63 -8.48 1.03 6.18
N LEU A 64 -9.01 2.25 6.03
CA LEU A 64 -8.17 3.41 5.71
C LEU A 64 -7.18 3.75 6.82
N LYS A 65 -7.51 3.51 8.10
CA LYS A 65 -6.56 3.70 9.20
C LYS A 65 -5.45 2.65 9.25
N ILE A 66 -5.71 1.43 8.80
CA ILE A 66 -4.66 0.43 8.60
C ILE A 66 -3.72 0.89 7.47
N ALA A 67 -4.29 1.32 6.34
CA ALA A 67 -3.49 1.84 5.23
C ALA A 67 -2.64 3.05 5.61
N ASP A 68 -3.20 3.99 6.39
CA ASP A 68 -2.48 5.15 6.94
C ASP A 68 -1.26 4.73 7.76
N LYS A 69 -1.42 3.74 8.65
CA LYS A 69 -0.31 3.20 9.46
C LYS A 69 0.79 2.59 8.59
N GLU A 70 0.42 1.80 7.59
CA GLU A 70 1.37 1.13 6.69
C GLU A 70 2.09 2.10 5.76
N ALA A 71 1.41 3.18 5.34
CA ALA A 71 2.05 4.26 4.59
C ALA A 71 3.13 4.97 5.43
N HIS A 72 2.89 5.22 6.72
CA HIS A 72 3.90 5.77 7.62
C HIS A 72 5.06 4.78 7.86
N GLU A 73 4.80 3.47 7.89
CA GLU A 73 5.86 2.44 7.98
C GLU A 73 6.71 2.38 6.70
N LEU A 74 6.11 2.63 5.53
CA LEU A 74 6.84 2.72 4.26
C LEU A 74 7.69 3.99 4.15
N GLU A 75 7.23 5.11 4.74
CA GLU A 75 7.94 6.40 4.71
C GLU A 75 9.21 6.41 5.56
N TYR A 76 9.24 5.63 6.65
CA TYR A 76 10.35 5.56 7.63
C TYR A 76 11.51 4.67 7.16
#